data_AF-A0A925Z4B6-F1
#
_entry.id   AF-A0A925Z4B6-F1
#
_cell.length_a   1.000
_cell.length_b   1.000
_cell.length_c   1.000
_cell.angle_alpha   90.00
_cell.angle_beta   90.00
_cell.angle_gamma   90.00
#
_symmetry.space_group_name_H-M   'P 1'
#
loop_
_entity.id
_entity.type
_entity.pdbx_description
1 polymer ?
#
loop_
_entity_poly.entity_id
_entity_poly.type
_entity_poly.pdbx_seq_one_letter_code
_entity_poly.pdbx_strand_id
1 'polypeptide(L)'
;RSPSGEMVQLSNVVSIEETVAPKELKRFNQLRSVTISANLNPGFALGDGIAALKAAAANALPGTVRTDLAGQSREFRSSGQSLVVVFLLALAFIYLVLAAQFESFRDPIIIMLTVPLSMTGALMALYFTGSTINVYSQIGLITLVGLITKHGILIVEFANQRQEAGQGRLEAVIEAATLRLRPILMTTGAMVFGAVPLAIATGAGAESRSQIGWVIVGGMTLGTLLTLFVVPMAYTFIGRVHNLHARTEGAPSTADLAPR
;
A
#
# COMPACT_ATOMS: atom_id res chain seq x y z
N ARG A 1 -31.15 -67.01 -14.80
CA ARG A 1 -31.84 -68.34 -14.79
C ARG A 1 -32.17 -68.67 -13.35
N SER A 2 -33.32 -69.30 -13.09
CA SER A 2 -33.67 -69.76 -11.74
C SER A 2 -32.73 -70.90 -11.29
N PRO A 3 -32.72 -71.26 -9.99
CA PRO A 3 -32.01 -72.46 -9.52
C PRO A 3 -32.47 -73.76 -10.21
N SER A 4 -33.67 -73.78 -10.80
CA SER A 4 -34.22 -74.87 -11.61
C SER A 4 -33.80 -74.84 -13.10
N GLY A 5 -32.95 -73.90 -13.52
CA GLY A 5 -32.42 -73.81 -14.88
C GLY A 5 -33.30 -73.06 -15.89
N GLU A 6 -34.46 -72.55 -15.46
CA GLU A 6 -35.42 -71.85 -16.31
C GLU A 6 -34.96 -70.43 -16.66
N MET A 7 -35.34 -69.98 -17.86
CA MET A 7 -35.05 -68.62 -18.35
C MET A 7 -36.05 -67.64 -17.75
N VAL A 8 -35.60 -66.81 -16.81
CA VAL A 8 -36.40 -65.73 -16.22
C VAL A 8 -36.07 -64.43 -16.95
N GLN A 9 -37.10 -63.76 -17.49
CA GLN A 9 -36.94 -62.45 -18.14
C GLN A 9 -36.62 -61.38 -17.10
N LEU A 10 -35.73 -60.44 -17.45
CA LEU A 10 -35.27 -59.38 -16.53
C LEU A 10 -36.42 -58.52 -15.99
N SER A 11 -37.45 -58.30 -16.81
CA SER A 11 -38.66 -57.54 -16.45
C SER A 11 -39.46 -58.14 -15.29
N ASN A 12 -39.29 -59.44 -15.00
CA ASN A 12 -40.00 -60.11 -13.90
C ASN A 12 -39.29 -59.94 -12.55
N VAL A 13 -38.08 -59.39 -12.52
CA VAL A 13 -37.23 -59.27 -11.32
C VAL A 13 -36.71 -57.85 -11.10
N VAL A 14 -36.72 -57.01 -12.14
CA VAL A 14 -36.22 -55.63 -12.11
C VAL A 14 -37.36 -54.65 -12.41
N SER A 15 -37.60 -53.74 -11.47
CA SER A 15 -38.40 -52.53 -11.68
C SER A 15 -37.47 -51.40 -12.12
N ILE A 16 -37.77 -50.74 -13.25
CA ILE A 16 -37.05 -49.56 -13.71
C ILE A 16 -37.92 -48.34 -13.39
N GLU A 17 -37.45 -47.50 -12.48
CA GLU A 17 -38.06 -46.21 -12.18
C GLU A 17 -37.18 -45.11 -12.74
N GLU A 18 -37.77 -44.26 -13.59
CA GLU A 18 -37.09 -43.10 -14.12
C GLU A 18 -37.14 -41.98 -13.08
N THR A 19 -35.96 -41.52 -12.63
CA THR A 19 -35.84 -40.46 -11.63
C THR A 19 -34.83 -39.41 -12.07
N VAL A 20 -35.03 -38.17 -11.62
CA VAL A 20 -34.12 -37.06 -11.90
C VAL A 20 -33.22 -36.87 -10.68
N ALA A 21 -31.94 -37.23 -10.83
CA ALA A 21 -30.92 -37.03 -9.80
C ALA A 21 -29.80 -36.11 -10.30
N PRO A 22 -29.19 -35.29 -9.43
CA PRO A 22 -28.01 -34.52 -9.80
C PRO A 22 -26.86 -35.45 -10.20
N LYS A 23 -26.17 -35.13 -11.30
CA LYS A 23 -24.99 -35.88 -11.77
C LYS A 23 -23.85 -35.88 -10.74
N GLU A 24 -23.70 -34.77 -9.99
CA GLU A 24 -22.68 -34.60 -8.97
C GLU A 24 -23.24 -33.82 -7.76
N LEU A 25 -22.80 -34.19 -6.57
CA LEU A 25 -23.12 -33.50 -5.32
C LEU A 25 -21.89 -32.70 -4.85
N LYS A 26 -21.83 -31.43 -5.26
CA LYS A 26 -20.73 -30.54 -4.87
C LYS A 26 -20.75 -30.27 -3.36
N ARG A 27 -19.56 -30.26 -2.76
CA ARG A 27 -19.35 -29.90 -1.36
C ARG A 27 -18.31 -28.80 -1.24
N PHE A 28 -18.52 -27.91 -0.27
CA PHE A 28 -17.61 -26.84 0.08
C PHE A 28 -17.51 -26.72 1.59
N ASN A 29 -16.30 -26.72 2.15
CA ASN A 29 -16.05 -26.81 3.59
C ASN A 29 -16.87 -27.93 4.26
N GLN A 30 -16.89 -29.13 3.65
CA GLN A 30 -17.62 -30.32 4.10
C GLN A 30 -19.16 -30.24 4.08
N LEU A 31 -19.75 -29.12 3.65
CA LEU A 31 -21.20 -28.94 3.50
C LEU A 31 -21.63 -29.09 2.03
N ARG A 32 -22.88 -29.54 1.78
CA ARG A 32 -23.46 -29.52 0.43
C ARG A 32 -23.54 -28.07 -0.05
N SER A 33 -23.07 -27.81 -1.27
CA SER A 33 -22.89 -26.44 -1.75
C SER A 33 -23.31 -26.29 -3.20
N VAL A 34 -23.81 -25.11 -3.54
CA VAL A 34 -23.99 -24.67 -4.94
C VAL A 34 -23.01 -23.53 -5.18
N THR A 35 -22.24 -23.63 -6.27
CA THR A 35 -21.30 -22.58 -6.67
C THR A 35 -22.01 -21.58 -7.56
N ILE A 36 -22.00 -20.31 -7.15
CA ILE A 36 -22.47 -19.19 -7.97
C ILE A 36 -21.24 -18.45 -8.48
N SER A 37 -21.18 -18.23 -9.80
CA SER A 37 -20.10 -17.51 -10.47
C SER A 37 -20.68 -16.37 -11.26
N ALA A 38 -20.01 -15.22 -11.23
CA ALA A 38 -20.39 -14.04 -11.97
C ALA A 38 -19.13 -13.29 -12.42
N ASN A 39 -19.22 -12.64 -13.58
CA ASN A 39 -18.20 -11.70 -14.03
C ASN A 39 -18.60 -10.29 -13.58
N LEU A 40 -17.59 -9.45 -13.37
CA LEU A 40 -17.78 -8.07 -12.97
C LEU A 40 -17.99 -7.18 -14.19
N ASN A 41 -18.93 -6.24 -14.12
CA ASN A 41 -19.09 -5.24 -15.17
C ASN A 41 -17.84 -4.33 -15.24
N PRO A 42 -17.45 -3.85 -16.43
CA PRO A 42 -16.34 -2.92 -16.58
C PRO A 42 -16.52 -1.70 -15.67
N GLY A 43 -15.46 -1.31 -14.95
CA GLY A 43 -15.44 -0.14 -14.06
C GLY A 43 -15.90 -0.38 -12.62
N PHE A 44 -16.40 -1.58 -12.27
CA PHE A 44 -16.71 -1.92 -10.88
C PHE A 44 -15.52 -2.58 -10.20
N ALA A 45 -15.37 -2.39 -8.89
CA ALA A 45 -14.35 -3.08 -8.11
C ALA A 45 -14.88 -4.43 -7.58
N LEU A 46 -13.97 -5.40 -7.39
CA LEU A 46 -14.31 -6.72 -6.86
C LEU A 46 -15.03 -6.63 -5.50
N GLY A 47 -14.66 -5.65 -4.66
CA GLY A 47 -15.32 -5.37 -3.39
C GLY A 47 -16.80 -5.03 -3.55
N ASP A 48 -17.15 -4.19 -4.54
CA ASP A 48 -18.53 -3.81 -4.83
C ASP A 48 -19.34 -5.00 -5.32
N GLY A 49 -18.75 -5.83 -6.19
CA GLY A 49 -19.37 -7.08 -6.65
C GLY A 49 -19.67 -8.05 -5.52
N ILE A 50 -18.71 -8.24 -4.59
CA ILE A 50 -18.89 -9.09 -3.41
C ILE A 50 -19.97 -8.51 -2.48
N ALA A 51 -20.01 -7.19 -2.29
CA ALA A 51 -21.00 -6.51 -1.47
C ALA A 51 -22.42 -6.65 -2.06
N ALA A 52 -22.56 -6.45 -3.37
CA ALA A 52 -23.82 -6.63 -4.09
C ALA A 52 -24.32 -8.08 -4.00
N LEU A 53 -23.42 -9.06 -4.20
CA LEU A 53 -23.78 -10.47 -4.10
C LEU A 53 -24.17 -10.86 -2.67
N LYS A 54 -23.50 -10.32 -1.64
CA LYS A 54 -23.91 -10.50 -0.24
C LYS A 54 -25.27 -9.88 0.05
N ALA A 55 -25.56 -8.70 -0.48
CA ALA A 55 -26.86 -8.04 -0.27
C ALA A 55 -27.99 -8.85 -0.95
N ALA A 56 -27.78 -9.31 -2.18
CA ALA A 56 -28.73 -10.18 -2.87
C ALA A 56 -28.93 -11.52 -2.14
N ALA A 57 -27.84 -12.11 -1.66
CA ALA A 57 -27.86 -13.34 -0.86
C ALA A 57 -28.68 -13.16 0.44
N ALA A 58 -28.51 -12.05 1.15
CA ALA A 58 -29.23 -11.77 2.38
C ALA A 58 -30.75 -11.66 2.18
N ASN A 59 -31.20 -11.20 1.00
CA ASN A 59 -32.62 -11.07 0.67
C ASN A 59 -33.23 -12.36 0.12
N ALA A 60 -32.47 -13.15 -0.65
CA ALA A 60 -32.98 -14.31 -1.37
C ALA A 60 -32.83 -15.63 -0.62
N LEU A 61 -31.89 -15.75 0.33
CA LEU A 61 -31.58 -17.01 1.00
C LEU A 61 -32.21 -17.07 2.41
N PRO A 62 -32.76 -18.23 2.80
CA PRO A 62 -33.19 -18.46 4.17
C PRO A 62 -31.98 -18.54 5.12
N GLY A 63 -32.16 -18.15 6.39
CA GLY A 63 -31.09 -18.08 7.40
C GLY A 63 -30.39 -19.42 7.73
N THR A 64 -30.86 -20.54 7.16
CA THR A 64 -30.22 -21.86 7.25
C THR A 64 -29.04 -22.03 6.30
N VAL A 65 -28.88 -21.15 5.30
CA VAL A 65 -27.82 -21.25 4.29
C VAL A 65 -26.61 -20.39 4.69
N ARG A 66 -25.41 -20.98 4.65
CA ARG A 66 -24.15 -20.26 4.82
C ARG A 66 -23.54 -19.91 3.48
N THR A 67 -23.18 -18.65 3.31
CA THR A 67 -22.43 -18.16 2.13
C THR A 67 -20.96 -18.04 2.45
N ASP A 68 -20.09 -18.50 1.55
CA ASP A 68 -18.65 -18.31 1.65
C ASP A 68 -18.05 -18.03 0.26
N LEU A 69 -16.93 -17.33 0.22
CA LEU A 69 -16.24 -16.95 -1.00
C LEU A 69 -15.22 -18.03 -1.39
N ALA A 70 -14.91 -18.15 -2.68
CA ALA A 70 -13.91 -19.06 -3.21
C ALA A 70 -12.96 -18.34 -4.19
N GLY A 71 -11.81 -18.95 -4.48
CA GLY A 71 -10.82 -18.42 -5.43
C GLY A 71 -10.36 -16.99 -5.11
N GLN A 72 -10.26 -16.15 -6.14
CA GLN A 72 -9.80 -14.76 -6.05
C GLN A 72 -10.63 -13.89 -5.09
N SER A 73 -11.94 -14.13 -4.97
CA SER A 73 -12.79 -13.38 -4.04
C SER A 73 -12.49 -13.69 -2.58
N ARG A 74 -12.14 -14.94 -2.27
CA ARG A 74 -11.68 -15.33 -0.92
C ARG A 74 -10.33 -14.70 -0.61
N GLU A 75 -9.41 -14.78 -1.56
CA GLU A 75 -8.06 -14.20 -1.42
C GLU A 75 -8.12 -12.68 -1.23
N PHE A 76 -8.94 -11.96 -1.99
CA PHE A 76 -9.16 -10.54 -1.80
C PHE A 76 -9.61 -10.21 -0.36
N ARG A 77 -10.53 -10.99 0.20
CA ARG A 77 -11.04 -10.79 1.56
C ARG A 77 -10.02 -11.16 2.64
N SER A 78 -9.31 -12.28 2.50
CA SER A 78 -8.31 -12.70 3.49
C SER A 78 -7.07 -11.82 3.44
N SER A 79 -6.57 -11.51 2.24
CA SER A 79 -5.34 -10.74 2.05
C SER A 79 -5.56 -9.26 2.30
N GLY A 80 -6.74 -8.71 1.97
CA GLY A 80 -7.03 -7.29 2.17
C GLY A 80 -6.97 -6.86 3.64
N GLN A 81 -7.49 -7.67 4.56
CA GLN A 81 -7.42 -7.36 6.00
C GLN A 81 -5.99 -7.49 6.55
N SER A 82 -5.26 -8.53 6.16
CA SER A 82 -3.88 -8.73 6.60
C SER A 82 -2.94 -7.63 6.11
N LEU A 83 -3.10 -7.17 4.86
CA LEU A 83 -2.20 -6.16 4.28
C LEU A 83 -2.37 -4.77 4.89
N VAL A 84 -3.58 -4.36 5.30
CA VAL A 84 -3.77 -3.09 6.01
C VAL A 84 -3.08 -3.10 7.37
N VAL A 85 -3.15 -4.21 8.10
CA VAL A 85 -2.45 -4.37 9.39
C VAL A 85 -0.94 -4.32 9.18
N VAL A 86 -0.42 -5.04 8.18
CA VAL A 86 1.01 -5.02 7.82
C VAL A 86 1.46 -3.62 7.42
N PHE A 87 0.65 -2.88 6.65
CA PHE A 87 0.94 -1.51 6.24
C PHE A 87 1.04 -0.56 7.45
N LEU A 88 0.07 -0.60 8.37
CA LEU A 88 0.10 0.23 9.58
C LEU A 88 1.29 -0.15 10.48
N LEU A 89 1.58 -1.44 10.62
CA LEU A 89 2.73 -1.93 11.35
C LEU A 89 4.04 -1.44 10.72
N ALA A 90 4.16 -1.48 9.39
CA ALA A 90 5.32 -0.97 8.67
C ALA A 90 5.51 0.53 8.88
N LEU A 91 4.45 1.34 8.83
CA LEU A 91 4.52 2.77 9.13
C LEU A 91 4.97 3.02 10.57
N ALA A 92 4.45 2.25 11.53
CA ALA A 92 4.87 2.35 12.93
C ALA A 92 6.35 1.98 13.10
N PHE A 93 6.81 0.90 12.47
CA PHE A 93 8.22 0.50 12.50
C PHE A 93 9.12 1.55 11.86
N ILE A 94 8.78 2.08 10.68
CA ILE A 94 9.54 3.15 10.02
C ILE A 94 9.60 4.37 10.92
N TYR A 95 8.48 4.77 11.52
CA TYR A 95 8.44 5.88 12.47
C TYR A 95 9.38 5.66 13.66
N LEU A 96 9.34 4.49 14.29
CA LEU A 96 10.18 4.18 15.45
C LEU A 96 11.68 4.13 15.09
N VAL A 97 12.02 3.53 13.94
CA VAL A 97 13.40 3.49 13.46
C VAL A 97 13.92 4.90 13.17
N LEU A 98 13.12 5.75 12.52
CA LEU A 98 13.48 7.14 12.29
C LEU A 98 13.58 7.92 13.61
N ALA A 99 12.69 7.67 14.57
CA ALA A 99 12.73 8.34 15.87
C ALA A 99 14.01 8.02 16.63
N ALA A 100 14.44 6.76 16.58
CA ALA A 100 15.72 6.33 17.13
C ALA A 100 16.90 6.94 16.35
N GLN A 101 16.85 6.95 15.02
CA GLN A 101 17.92 7.48 14.16
C GLN A 101 18.15 8.98 14.36
N PHE A 102 17.08 9.78 14.46
CA PHE A 102 17.16 11.23 14.63
C PHE A 102 17.17 11.68 16.10
N GLU A 103 17.13 10.74 17.05
CA GLU A 103 17.00 11.02 18.49
C GLU A 103 15.88 12.05 18.79
N SER A 104 14.76 11.92 18.07
CA SER A 104 13.72 12.94 17.99
C SER A 104 12.39 12.31 17.60
N PHE A 105 11.32 12.65 18.31
CA PHE A 105 9.96 12.24 17.94
C PHE A 105 9.28 13.20 16.95
N ARG A 106 9.86 14.39 16.71
CA ARG A 106 9.28 15.43 15.85
C ARG A 106 9.72 15.28 14.40
N ASP A 107 11.00 15.01 14.18
CA ASP A 107 11.59 14.88 12.85
C ASP A 107 10.97 13.73 12.02
N PRO A 108 10.73 12.53 12.61
CA PRO A 108 10.02 11.47 11.92
C PRO A 108 8.60 11.85 11.52
N ILE A 109 7.87 12.66 12.30
CA ILE A 109 6.51 13.09 11.94
C ILE A 109 6.54 13.92 10.65
N ILE A 110 7.52 14.82 10.53
CA ILE A 110 7.71 15.66 9.35
C ILE A 110 8.03 14.79 8.13
N ILE A 111 8.90 13.79 8.30
CA ILE A 111 9.25 12.85 7.22
C ILE A 111 8.02 12.01 6.82
N MET A 112 7.25 11.51 7.78
CA MET A 112 6.08 10.67 7.53
C MET A 112 4.93 11.43 6.84
N LEU A 113 4.92 12.76 6.89
CA LEU A 113 3.98 13.58 6.12
C LEU A 113 4.12 13.38 4.60
N THR A 114 5.30 12.93 4.13
CA THR A 114 5.51 12.60 2.71
C THR A 114 4.69 11.41 2.23
N VAL A 115 4.34 10.49 3.13
CA VAL A 115 3.66 9.24 2.79
C VAL A 115 2.23 9.48 2.31
N PRO A 116 1.34 10.17 3.06
CA PRO A 116 -0.01 10.48 2.58
C PRO A 116 -0.03 11.30 1.28
N LEU A 117 0.93 12.22 1.11
CA LEU A 117 1.05 13.03 -0.10
C LEU A 117 1.37 12.16 -1.32
N SER A 118 2.33 11.25 -1.17
CA SER A 118 2.71 10.29 -2.22
C SER A 118 1.60 9.29 -2.52
N MET A 119 0.90 8.80 -1.49
CA MET A 119 -0.26 7.93 -1.65
C MET A 119 -1.37 8.61 -2.47
N THR A 120 -1.58 9.90 -2.28
CA THR A 120 -2.56 10.66 -3.09
C THR A 120 -2.18 10.61 -4.57
N GLY A 121 -0.90 10.75 -4.91
CA GLY A 121 -0.40 10.58 -6.27
C GLY A 121 -0.57 9.18 -6.84
N ALA A 122 -0.30 8.16 -6.03
CA ALA A 122 -0.49 6.77 -6.44
C ALA A 122 -1.97 6.43 -6.70
N LEU A 123 -2.85 6.84 -5.79
CA LEU A 123 -4.29 6.62 -5.93
C LEU A 123 -4.87 7.39 -7.12
N MET A 124 -4.40 8.61 -7.36
CA MET A 124 -4.80 9.41 -8.51
C MET A 124 -4.38 8.75 -9.83
N ALA A 125 -3.17 8.17 -9.90
CA ALA A 125 -2.72 7.42 -11.07
C ALA A 125 -3.52 6.13 -11.30
N LEU A 126 -3.83 5.37 -10.23
CA LEU A 126 -4.69 4.19 -10.33
C LEU A 126 -6.10 4.57 -10.82
N TYR A 127 -6.64 5.67 -10.32
CA TYR A 127 -7.95 6.18 -10.74
C TYR A 127 -7.97 6.53 -12.22
N PHE A 128 -6.98 7.28 -12.72
CA PHE A 128 -6.90 7.65 -14.14
C PHE A 128 -6.67 6.47 -15.08
N THR A 129 -6.02 5.41 -14.61
CA THR A 129 -5.73 4.22 -15.42
C THR A 129 -6.83 3.15 -15.32
N GLY A 130 -7.89 3.40 -14.54
CA GLY A 130 -8.98 2.45 -14.31
C GLY A 130 -8.56 1.21 -13.50
N SER A 131 -7.45 1.31 -12.78
CA SER A 131 -6.94 0.23 -11.94
C SER A 131 -7.58 0.24 -10.55
N THR A 132 -7.78 -0.94 -9.97
CA THR A 132 -8.36 -1.09 -8.63
C THR A 132 -7.31 -1.32 -7.55
N ILE A 133 -7.66 -1.04 -6.29
CA ILE A 133 -6.83 -1.44 -5.15
C ILE A 133 -6.92 -2.95 -4.96
N ASN A 134 -5.80 -3.64 -5.16
CA ASN A 134 -5.61 -5.05 -4.90
C ASN A 134 -4.23 -5.35 -4.27
N VAL A 135 -3.92 -6.63 -4.09
CA VAL A 135 -2.67 -7.09 -3.46
C VAL A 135 -1.42 -6.50 -4.12
N TYR A 136 -1.36 -6.46 -5.45
CA TYR A 136 -0.21 -5.92 -6.19
C TYR A 136 -0.07 -4.40 -5.98
N SER A 137 -1.15 -3.64 -6.13
CA SER A 137 -1.12 -2.19 -5.87
C SER A 137 -0.75 -1.87 -4.41
N GLN A 138 -1.15 -2.71 -3.44
CA GLN A 138 -0.80 -2.55 -2.03
C GLN A 138 0.69 -2.81 -1.76
N ILE A 139 1.27 -3.83 -2.39
CA ILE A 139 2.73 -4.04 -2.36
C ILE A 139 3.46 -2.82 -2.96
N GLY A 140 2.93 -2.28 -4.06
CA GLY A 140 3.40 -1.02 -4.65
C GLY A 140 3.35 0.14 -3.67
N LEU A 141 2.25 0.30 -2.92
CA LEU A 141 2.09 1.37 -1.93
C LEU A 141 3.09 1.20 -0.77
N ILE A 142 3.30 -0.01 -0.26
CA ILE A 142 4.31 -0.29 0.77
C ILE A 142 5.71 0.08 0.26
N THR A 143 6.03 -0.26 -0.98
CA THR A 143 7.32 0.05 -1.60
C THR A 143 7.50 1.57 -1.75
N LEU A 144 6.43 2.26 -2.17
CA LEU A 144 6.38 3.70 -2.34
C LEU A 144 6.66 4.45 -1.03
N VAL A 145 6.20 3.93 0.11
CA VAL A 145 6.52 4.49 1.44
C VAL A 145 8.03 4.63 1.59
N GLY A 146 8.80 3.56 1.39
CA GLY A 146 10.26 3.61 1.52
C GLY A 146 10.93 4.55 0.51
N LEU A 147 10.47 4.51 -0.74
CA LEU A 147 11.01 5.34 -1.82
C LEU A 147 10.84 6.84 -1.55
N ILE A 148 9.64 7.27 -1.12
CA ILE A 148 9.35 8.67 -0.87
C ILE A 148 9.97 9.16 0.44
N THR A 149 9.97 8.30 1.48
CA THR A 149 10.53 8.63 2.81
C THR A 149 12.00 9.05 2.69
N LYS A 150 12.77 8.46 1.76
CA LYS A 150 14.15 8.87 1.46
C LYS A 150 14.28 10.37 1.18
N HIS A 151 13.33 10.98 0.46
CA HIS A 151 13.37 12.41 0.14
C HIS A 151 13.15 13.26 1.39
N GLY A 152 12.19 12.87 2.24
CA GLY A 152 11.96 13.52 3.53
C GLY A 152 13.18 13.42 4.46
N ILE A 153 13.76 12.23 4.58
CA ILE A 153 14.98 11.97 5.37
C ILE A 153 16.10 12.92 4.94
N LEU A 154 16.40 13.00 3.64
CA LEU A 154 17.52 13.81 3.14
C LEU A 154 17.36 15.31 3.41
N ILE A 155 16.13 15.84 3.32
CA ILE A 155 15.87 17.26 3.57
C ILE A 155 16.00 17.56 5.06
N VAL A 156 15.37 16.74 5.90
CA VAL A 156 15.36 16.95 7.36
C VAL A 156 16.75 16.74 7.96
N GLU A 157 17.48 15.72 7.53
CA GLU A 157 18.85 15.45 7.97
C GLU A 157 19.79 16.61 7.63
N PHE A 158 19.74 17.11 6.38
CA PHE A 158 20.59 18.25 5.99
C PHE A 158 20.20 19.53 6.71
N ALA A 159 18.90 19.76 6.91
CA ALA A 159 18.44 20.92 7.67
C ALA A 159 18.89 20.85 9.14
N ASN A 160 18.85 19.68 9.76
CA ASN A 160 19.35 19.47 11.12
C ASN A 160 20.87 19.72 11.20
N GLN A 161 21.67 19.16 10.28
CA GLN A 161 23.12 19.41 10.22
C GLN A 161 23.44 20.90 10.06
N ARG A 162 22.63 21.64 9.28
CA ARG A 162 22.78 23.09 9.10
C ARG A 162 22.40 23.90 10.34
N GLN A 163 21.35 23.49 11.05
CA GLN A 163 21.02 24.09 12.34
C GLN A 163 22.11 23.83 13.39
N GLU A 164 22.69 22.63 13.42
CA GLU A 164 23.82 22.28 14.32
C GLU A 164 25.08 23.10 14.00
N ALA A 165 25.28 23.45 12.72
CA ALA A 165 26.31 24.39 12.29
C ALA A 165 26.00 25.87 12.65
N GLY A 166 24.86 26.14 13.29
CA GLY A 166 24.47 27.46 13.78
C GLY A 166 23.58 28.27 12.83
N GLN A 167 23.07 27.68 11.74
CA GLN A 167 22.14 28.39 10.85
C GLN A 167 20.73 28.44 11.45
N GLY A 168 19.97 29.50 11.15
CA GLY A 168 18.57 29.60 11.55
C GLY A 168 17.73 28.51 10.87
N ARG A 169 16.67 28.02 11.53
CA ARG A 169 15.80 26.93 11.03
C ARG A 169 15.31 27.14 9.59
N LEU A 170 14.90 28.36 9.26
CA LEU A 170 14.38 28.70 7.93
C LEU A 170 15.48 28.67 6.87
N GLU A 171 16.64 29.26 7.16
CA GLU A 171 17.78 29.28 6.24
C GLU A 171 18.33 27.86 6.02
N ALA A 172 18.46 27.09 7.10
CA ALA A 172 18.91 25.70 7.09
C ALA A 172 18.06 24.82 6.16
N VAL A 173 16.73 24.95 6.23
CA VAL A 173 15.84 24.11 5.41
C VAL A 173 15.77 24.56 3.95
N ILE A 174 15.85 25.87 3.69
CA ILE A 174 15.91 26.39 2.32
C ILE A 174 17.19 25.92 1.64
N GLU A 175 18.32 26.00 2.34
CA GLU A 175 19.60 25.54 1.82
C GLU A 175 19.61 24.02 1.62
N ALA A 176 19.11 23.25 2.60
CA ALA A 176 18.96 21.81 2.48
C ALA A 176 18.10 21.41 1.26
N ALA A 177 16.93 22.04 1.08
CA ALA A 177 16.06 21.78 -0.06
C ALA A 177 16.75 22.12 -1.39
N THR A 178 17.48 23.23 -1.45
CA THR A 178 18.21 23.67 -2.66
C THR A 178 19.33 22.69 -3.04
N LEU A 179 20.13 22.26 -2.07
CA LEU A 179 21.23 21.31 -2.30
C LEU A 179 20.71 19.91 -2.66
N ARG A 180 19.59 19.50 -2.08
CA ARG A 180 19.02 18.15 -2.29
C ARG A 180 18.09 18.06 -3.50
N LEU A 181 17.64 19.19 -4.06
CA LEU A 181 16.75 19.22 -5.23
C LEU A 181 17.27 18.35 -6.38
N ARG A 182 18.52 18.57 -6.82
CA ARG A 182 19.11 17.83 -7.95
C ARG A 182 19.20 16.31 -7.67
N PRO A 183 19.78 15.84 -6.55
CA PRO A 183 19.78 14.42 -6.20
C PRO A 183 18.36 13.79 -6.07
N ILE A 184 17.41 14.51 -5.47
CA ILE A 184 16.03 14.02 -5.31
C ILE A 184 15.38 13.82 -6.66
N LEU A 185 15.48 14.79 -7.57
CA LEU A 185 14.95 14.69 -8.92
C LEU A 185 15.65 13.61 -9.75
N MET A 186 16.97 13.45 -9.61
CA MET A 186 17.72 12.38 -10.30
C MET A 186 17.20 11.00 -9.91
N THR A 187 17.06 10.74 -8.61
CA THR A 187 16.60 9.42 -8.15
C THR A 187 15.11 9.19 -8.41
N THR A 188 14.30 10.24 -8.37
CA THR A 188 12.89 10.18 -8.78
C THR A 188 12.78 9.84 -10.26
N GLY A 189 13.51 10.56 -11.11
CA GLY A 189 13.54 10.30 -12.55
C GLY A 189 13.97 8.88 -12.88
N ALA A 190 15.08 8.41 -12.29
CA ALA A 190 15.56 7.05 -12.50
C ALA A 190 14.50 5.99 -12.14
N MET A 191 13.83 6.13 -11.00
CA MET A 191 12.80 5.18 -10.57
C MET A 191 11.53 5.28 -11.43
N VAL A 192 11.08 6.49 -11.75
CA VAL A 192 9.90 6.71 -12.61
C VAL A 192 10.16 6.13 -14.00
N PHE A 193 11.27 6.46 -14.65
CA PHE A 193 11.63 5.91 -15.96
C PHE A 193 11.85 4.39 -15.92
N GLY A 194 12.36 3.84 -14.82
CA GLY A 194 12.45 2.38 -14.62
C GLY A 194 11.10 1.70 -14.41
N ALA A 195 10.13 2.40 -13.81
CA ALA A 195 8.79 1.89 -13.54
C ALA A 195 7.79 2.11 -14.70
N VAL A 196 8.06 3.05 -15.62
CA VAL A 196 7.20 3.29 -16.79
C VAL A 196 6.97 2.02 -17.63
N PRO A 197 8.00 1.23 -18.01
CA PRO A 197 7.81 0.00 -18.76
C PRO A 197 6.92 -1.03 -18.03
N LEU A 198 6.97 -1.06 -16.70
CA LEU A 198 6.09 -1.90 -15.88
C LEU A 198 4.64 -1.40 -15.95
N ALA A 199 4.44 -0.09 -15.87
CA ALA A 199 3.13 0.55 -15.91
C ALA A 199 2.39 0.31 -17.24
N ILE A 200 3.11 0.31 -18.37
CA ILE A 200 2.56 0.08 -19.71
C ILE A 200 2.78 -1.35 -20.23
N ALA A 201 3.12 -2.29 -19.36
CA ALA A 201 3.44 -3.67 -19.75
C ALA A 201 2.22 -4.36 -20.41
N THR A 202 2.49 -5.17 -21.43
CA THR A 202 1.49 -6.01 -22.12
C THR A 202 1.85 -7.50 -22.01
N GLY A 203 0.90 -8.37 -22.33
CA GLY A 203 1.08 -9.83 -22.31
C GLY A 203 0.82 -10.50 -20.96
N ALA A 204 1.36 -11.71 -20.78
CA ALA A 204 1.11 -12.52 -19.58
C ALA A 204 1.59 -11.80 -18.31
N GLY A 205 0.73 -11.72 -17.29
CA GLY A 205 1.01 -11.03 -16.02
C GLY A 205 1.07 -9.50 -16.11
N ALA A 206 0.62 -8.90 -17.21
CA ALA A 206 0.55 -7.44 -17.37
C ALA A 206 -0.35 -6.77 -16.32
N GLU A 207 -1.45 -7.41 -15.93
CA GLU A 207 -2.37 -6.90 -14.90
C GLU A 207 -1.63 -6.61 -13.59
N SER A 208 -0.82 -7.55 -13.10
CA SER A 208 -0.06 -7.40 -11.86
C SER A 208 1.07 -6.38 -11.95
N ARG A 209 1.82 -6.38 -13.08
CA ARG A 209 2.95 -5.47 -13.28
C ARG A 209 2.50 -4.02 -13.47
N SER A 210 1.44 -3.81 -14.24
CA SER A 210 0.90 -2.47 -14.54
C SER A 210 0.42 -1.78 -13.26
N GLN A 211 -0.26 -2.50 -12.37
CA GLN A 211 -0.73 -1.94 -11.10
C GLN A 211 0.40 -1.46 -10.19
N ILE A 212 1.46 -2.25 -10.03
CA ILE A 212 2.65 -1.84 -9.26
C ILE A 212 3.34 -0.65 -9.95
N GLY A 213 3.50 -0.72 -11.28
CA GLY A 213 4.12 0.34 -12.07
C GLY A 213 3.41 1.68 -11.91
N TRP A 214 2.08 1.71 -12.06
CA TRP A 214 1.30 2.94 -11.94
C TRP A 214 1.32 3.54 -10.53
N VAL A 215 1.34 2.72 -9.49
CA VAL A 215 1.51 3.19 -8.11
C VAL A 215 2.84 3.90 -7.92
N ILE A 216 3.93 3.32 -8.42
CA ILE A 216 5.26 3.92 -8.29
C ILE A 216 5.37 5.19 -9.14
N VAL A 217 4.96 5.14 -10.40
CA VAL A 217 5.02 6.29 -11.32
C VAL A 217 4.19 7.46 -10.80
N GLY A 218 2.92 7.23 -10.46
CA GLY A 218 2.03 8.27 -9.96
C GLY A 218 2.45 8.79 -8.60
N GLY A 219 2.77 7.87 -7.70
CA GLY A 219 3.17 8.18 -6.33
C GLY A 219 4.45 8.99 -6.28
N MET A 220 5.48 8.59 -7.02
CA MET A 220 6.74 9.34 -7.03
C MET A 220 6.66 10.65 -7.80
N THR A 221 5.93 10.71 -8.91
CA THR A 221 5.84 11.95 -9.70
C THR A 221 5.14 13.04 -8.92
N LEU A 222 3.92 12.78 -8.42
CA LEU A 222 3.18 13.77 -7.65
C LEU A 222 3.72 13.88 -6.22
N GLY A 223 4.09 12.77 -5.60
CA GLY A 223 4.61 12.73 -4.24
C GLY A 223 5.93 13.48 -4.08
N THR A 224 6.89 13.33 -5.02
CA THR A 224 8.14 14.10 -4.97
C THR A 224 7.88 15.59 -5.15
N LEU A 225 6.99 15.96 -6.10
CA LEU A 225 6.62 17.36 -6.30
C LEU A 225 6.02 17.96 -5.02
N LEU A 226 5.05 17.31 -4.40
CA LEU A 226 4.46 17.78 -3.15
C LEU A 226 5.46 17.77 -1.99
N THR A 227 6.29 16.74 -1.88
CA THR A 227 7.29 16.57 -0.81
C THR A 227 8.30 17.72 -0.80
N LEU A 228 8.78 18.15 -1.97
CA LEU A 228 9.76 19.24 -2.10
C LEU A 228 9.24 20.58 -1.56
N PHE A 229 7.93 20.81 -1.52
CA PHE A 229 7.33 22.03 -0.97
C PHE A 229 6.81 21.83 0.47
N VAL A 230 6.13 20.71 0.72
CA VAL A 230 5.44 20.48 1.99
C VAL A 230 6.42 20.13 3.10
N VAL A 231 7.50 19.39 2.84
CA VAL A 231 8.49 19.03 3.88
C VAL A 231 9.23 20.25 4.41
N PRO A 232 9.78 21.16 3.58
CA PRO A 232 10.40 22.37 4.09
C PRO A 232 9.43 23.21 4.92
N MET A 233 8.19 23.37 4.45
CA MET A 233 7.15 24.09 5.16
C MET A 233 6.87 23.43 6.53
N ALA A 234 6.58 22.13 6.57
CA ALA A 234 6.31 21.41 7.80
C ALA A 234 7.49 21.47 8.79
N TYR A 235 8.73 21.41 8.30
CA TYR A 235 9.93 21.58 9.11
C TYR A 235 10.01 22.97 9.73
N THR A 236 9.64 24.03 9.01
CA THR A 236 9.55 25.39 9.56
C THR A 236 8.44 25.60 10.57
N PHE A 237 7.52 24.65 10.79
CA PHE A 237 6.52 24.75 11.86
C PHE A 237 6.87 23.80 13.02
N ILE A 238 7.16 22.55 12.72
CA ILE A 238 7.25 21.43 13.68
C ILE A 238 8.71 21.13 14.08
N GLY A 239 9.69 21.51 13.24
CA GLY A 239 11.09 21.16 13.41
C GLY A 239 11.68 21.69 14.71
N ARG A 240 12.60 20.91 15.29
CA ARG A 240 13.29 21.26 16.55
C ARG A 240 14.04 22.60 16.39
N VAL A 241 14.05 23.39 17.46
CA VAL A 241 14.85 24.61 17.54
C VAL A 241 16.13 24.24 18.27
N HIS A 242 17.26 24.20 17.56
CA HIS A 242 18.57 24.13 18.22
C HIS A 242 18.97 25.54 18.66
N ASN A 243 18.76 25.84 19.95
CA ASN A 243 19.14 27.14 20.52
C ASN A 243 20.66 27.21 20.68
N LEU A 244 21.27 28.23 20.07
CA LEU A 244 22.70 28.60 20.07
C LEU A 244 23.26 29.07 21.44
N HIS A 245 22.67 28.69 22.58
CA HIS A 245 22.99 29.28 23.89
C HIS A 245 24.20 28.66 24.63
N ALA A 246 25.14 27.98 23.96
CA ALA A 246 26.25 27.29 24.65
C ALA A 246 27.67 27.71 24.22
N ARG A 247 27.86 28.78 23.43
CA ARG A 247 29.21 29.21 23.00
C ARG A 247 29.60 30.65 23.30
N THR A 248 28.78 31.42 24.01
CA THR A 248 29.13 32.80 24.39
C THR A 248 29.72 32.92 25.80
N GLU A 249 29.78 31.85 26.61
CA GLU A 249 30.36 31.89 27.96
C GLU A 249 31.88 31.60 28.02
N GLY A 250 32.56 31.40 26.88
CA GLY A 250 33.96 30.97 26.84
C GLY A 250 34.95 31.95 26.20
N ALA A 251 34.57 33.19 25.90
CA ALA A 251 35.53 34.16 25.39
C ALA A 251 36.32 34.74 26.58
N PRO A 252 37.65 34.52 26.70
CA PRO A 252 38.43 35.15 27.75
C PRO A 252 38.30 36.67 27.58
N SER A 253 37.87 37.32 28.66
CA SER A 253 37.82 38.78 28.77
C SER A 253 39.16 39.36 28.35
N THR A 254 39.15 40.26 27.37
CA THR A 254 40.32 41.01 26.89
C THR A 254 40.87 41.99 27.94
N ALA A 255 40.47 41.88 29.21
CA ALA A 255 40.95 42.66 30.33
C ALA A 255 42.28 42.16 30.93
N ASP A 256 42.73 40.94 30.60
CA ASP A 256 43.97 40.34 31.14
C ASP A 256 45.23 40.56 30.29
N LEU A 257 45.16 41.36 29.21
CA LEU A 257 46.30 41.65 28.33
C LEU A 257 46.88 43.06 28.50
N ALA A 258 46.65 43.71 29.64
CA ALA A 258 47.35 44.96 29.97
C ALA A 258 48.79 44.64 30.45
N PRO A 259 49.84 45.14 29.77
CA PRO A 259 51.22 44.94 30.23
C PRO A 259 51.45 45.73 31.52
N ARG A 260 51.88 45.03 32.57
CA ARG A 260 52.56 45.62 33.73
C ARG A 260 54.05 45.28 33.66
#